data_AF-A0A2N0VA37-F1
#
_entry.id   AF-A0A2N0VA37-F1
#
_cell.length_a   1.000
_cell.length_b   1.000
_cell.length_c   1.000
_cell.angle_alpha   90.00
_cell.angle_beta   90.00
_cell.angle_gamma   90.00
#
_symmetry.space_group_name_H-M   'P 1'
#
loop_
_entity.id
_entity.type
_entity.pdbx_description
1 polymer ?
#
loop_
_entity_poly.entity_id
_entity_poly.type
_entity_poly.pdbx_seq_one_letter_code
_entity_poly.pdbx_strand_id
1 'polypeptide(L)'
;MHYDPNEFNDGLNILDHLEALADQNDKVAECKYFLDLATQEKDKDKFRWLISAFFGAAYSYFEISALRAYYGFCDPKTGTPIKNNEVLATLNRYVGVFLKQNKPDYVSTFGRHIIIKQLYELRRGNTHHYPLSIMSSSQELPEGFQFVIQSNNVVPALTFCRETMMLIQEVDRELQQHF
;
A
#
# COMPACT_ATOMS: atom_id res chain seq x y z
N MET A 1 42.30 -5.47 -10.34
CA MET A 1 41.33 -5.65 -9.25
C MET A 1 40.12 -6.33 -9.89
N HIS A 2 40.07 -7.67 -9.81
CA HIS A 2 39.00 -8.46 -10.42
C HIS A 2 37.75 -8.32 -9.55
N TYR A 3 36.64 -7.90 -10.16
CA TYR A 3 35.33 -7.91 -9.54
C TYR A 3 34.80 -9.34 -9.64
N ASP A 4 34.63 -10.01 -8.49
CA ASP A 4 33.96 -11.30 -8.41
C ASP A 4 32.46 -11.04 -8.16
N PRO A 5 31.56 -11.34 -9.10
CA PRO A 5 30.13 -11.09 -8.96
C PRO A 5 29.43 -12.09 -8.03
N ASN A 6 30.15 -13.02 -7.39
CA ASN A 6 29.58 -14.06 -6.53
C ASN A 6 29.64 -13.78 -5.02
N GLU A 7 30.02 -12.59 -4.57
CA GLU A 7 29.82 -12.18 -3.16
C GLU A 7 28.38 -11.71 -2.90
N PHE A 8 27.40 -12.49 -3.36
CA PHE A 8 26.03 -12.41 -2.88
C PHE A 8 25.98 -13.08 -1.49
N ASN A 9 26.42 -12.32 -0.48
CA ASN A 9 26.05 -12.53 0.92
C ASN A 9 24.60 -12.02 1.17
N ASP A 10 23.70 -12.29 0.21
CA ASP A 10 22.48 -11.50 -0.04
C ASP A 10 21.22 -12.12 0.61
N GLY A 11 21.29 -13.40 0.99
CA GLY A 11 20.22 -14.08 1.72
C GLY A 11 20.10 -13.66 3.18
N LEU A 12 21.22 -13.33 3.84
CA LEU A 12 21.22 -12.80 5.22
C LEU A 12 20.68 -11.37 5.25
N ASN A 13 21.03 -10.55 4.27
CA ASN A 13 20.64 -9.14 4.20
C ASN A 13 19.14 -8.95 3.90
N ILE A 14 18.53 -9.83 3.10
CA ILE A 14 17.09 -9.74 2.80
C ILE A 14 16.21 -10.19 3.97
N LEU A 15 16.66 -11.16 4.77
CA LEU A 15 15.94 -11.61 5.97
C LEU A 15 16.01 -10.57 7.08
N ASP A 16 17.19 -10.01 7.34
CA ASP A 16 17.36 -8.89 8.27
C ASP A 16 16.52 -7.67 7.83
N HIS A 17 16.42 -7.42 6.51
CA HIS A 17 15.56 -6.38 5.96
C HIS A 17 14.05 -6.70 6.10
N LEU A 18 13.64 -7.96 6.00
CA LEU A 18 12.24 -8.37 6.20
C LEU A 18 11.81 -8.29 7.66
N GLU A 19 12.70 -8.62 8.60
CA GLU A 19 12.45 -8.39 10.03
C GLU A 19 12.34 -6.89 10.36
N ALA A 20 13.01 -6.03 9.59
CA ALA A 20 12.89 -4.58 9.68
C ALA A 20 11.65 -4.01 8.97
N LEU A 21 10.95 -4.79 8.13
CA LEU A 21 9.69 -4.37 7.52
C LEU A 21 8.56 -4.47 8.57
N ALA A 22 7.81 -3.39 8.73
CA ALA A 22 6.61 -3.39 9.56
C ALA A 22 5.64 -4.50 9.13
N ASP A 23 4.94 -5.13 10.08
CA ASP A 23 3.99 -6.18 9.75
C ASP A 23 2.88 -5.60 8.85
N GLN A 24 2.33 -6.42 7.95
CA GLN A 24 1.19 -6.00 7.13
C GLN A 24 0.00 -5.58 8.03
N ASN A 25 -0.14 -6.23 9.19
CA ASN A 25 -1.12 -5.88 10.22
C ASN A 25 -0.88 -4.46 10.77
N ASP A 26 0.39 -4.02 10.89
CA ASP A 26 0.72 -2.66 11.30
C ASP A 26 0.24 -1.65 10.25
N LYS A 27 0.32 -1.99 8.96
CA LYS A 27 -0.22 -1.13 7.90
C LYS A 27 -1.73 -1.05 7.89
N VAL A 28 -2.44 -2.13 8.20
CA VAL A 28 -3.89 -2.09 8.39
C VAL A 28 -4.25 -1.19 9.58
N ALA A 29 -3.52 -1.31 10.70
CA ALA A 29 -3.70 -0.46 11.86
C ALA A 29 -3.38 1.02 11.56
N GLU A 30 -2.32 1.30 10.81
CA GLU A 30 -1.93 2.64 10.38
C GLU A 30 -2.99 3.27 9.46
N CYS A 31 -3.54 2.50 8.50
CA CYS A 31 -4.67 2.93 7.69
C CYS A 31 -5.87 3.32 8.56
N LYS A 32 -6.23 2.44 9.50
CA LYS A 32 -7.36 2.68 10.41
C LYS A 32 -7.12 3.94 11.25
N TYR A 33 -5.93 4.11 11.80
CA TYR A 33 -5.57 5.26 12.62
C TYR A 33 -5.78 6.59 11.89
N PHE A 34 -5.22 6.72 10.67
CA PHE A 34 -5.35 7.95 9.90
C PHE A 34 -6.78 8.20 9.41
N LEU A 35 -7.51 7.13 9.04
CA LEU A 35 -8.91 7.25 8.64
C LEU A 35 -9.79 7.70 9.81
N ASP A 36 -9.62 7.11 11.00
CA ASP A 36 -10.37 7.46 12.21
C ASP A 36 -10.17 8.94 12.57
N LEU A 37 -8.93 9.44 12.50
CA LEU A 37 -8.65 10.87 12.68
C LEU A 37 -9.31 11.73 11.60
N ALA A 38 -9.22 11.33 10.33
CA ALA A 38 -9.81 12.07 9.22
C ALA A 38 -11.34 12.17 9.32
N THR A 39 -12.01 11.17 9.93
CA THR A 39 -13.48 11.21 10.13
C THR A 39 -13.95 12.32 11.07
N GLN A 40 -13.05 12.93 11.84
CA GLN A 40 -13.37 13.97 12.81
C GLN A 40 -12.82 15.35 12.40
N GLU A 41 -11.99 15.41 11.36
CA GLU A 41 -11.23 16.60 11.01
C GLU A 41 -11.99 17.49 10.03
N LYS A 42 -12.38 18.69 10.47
CA LYS A 42 -13.12 19.65 9.64
C LYS A 42 -12.21 20.67 8.95
N ASP A 43 -10.97 20.79 9.38
CA ASP A 43 -9.98 21.63 8.72
C ASP A 43 -9.48 20.95 7.43
N LYS A 44 -9.60 21.65 6.30
CA LYS A 44 -9.27 21.12 4.98
C LYS A 44 -7.81 20.67 4.87
N ASP A 45 -6.87 21.43 5.43
CA ASP A 45 -5.44 21.14 5.29
C ASP A 45 -5.03 19.97 6.17
N LYS A 46 -5.52 19.91 7.41
CA LYS A 46 -5.29 18.76 8.29
C LYS A 46 -5.94 17.50 7.74
N PHE A 47 -7.19 17.59 7.27
CA PHE A 47 -7.87 16.47 6.62
C PHE A 47 -7.04 15.95 5.44
N ARG A 48 -6.54 16.87 4.60
CA ARG A 48 -5.65 16.52 3.48
C ARG A 48 -4.40 15.79 3.95
N TRP A 49 -3.73 16.22 5.02
CA TRP A 49 -2.54 15.53 5.54
C TRP A 49 -2.85 14.12 6.03
N LEU A 50 -3.97 13.96 6.74
CA LEU A 50 -4.41 12.66 7.25
C LEU A 50 -4.75 11.70 6.09
N ILE A 51 -5.46 12.17 5.07
CA ILE A 51 -5.74 11.35 3.88
C ILE A 51 -4.48 11.02 3.09
N SER A 52 -3.53 11.96 2.97
CA SER A 52 -2.23 11.70 2.35
C SER A 52 -1.49 10.56 3.07
N ALA A 53 -1.49 10.58 4.40
CA ALA A 53 -0.88 9.54 5.21
C ALA A 53 -1.62 8.20 5.06
N PHE A 54 -2.96 8.21 5.07
CA PHE A 54 -3.79 7.05 4.79
C PHE A 54 -3.46 6.42 3.43
N PHE A 55 -3.36 7.21 2.35
CA PHE A 55 -2.99 6.69 1.02
C PHE A 55 -1.57 6.13 0.99
N GLY A 56 -0.64 6.72 1.75
CA GLY A 56 0.70 6.17 1.94
C GLY A 56 0.67 4.79 2.58
N ALA A 57 -0.03 4.64 3.70
CA ALA A 57 -0.18 3.37 4.41
C ALA A 57 -0.90 2.32 3.55
N ALA A 58 -2.01 2.69 2.89
CA ALA A 58 -2.81 1.81 2.04
C ALA A 58 -2.01 1.28 0.84
N TYR A 59 -1.21 2.13 0.20
CA TYR A 59 -0.32 1.70 -0.88
C TYR A 59 0.80 0.80 -0.36
N SER A 60 1.42 1.18 0.77
CA SER A 60 2.52 0.42 1.39
C SER A 60 2.07 -0.98 1.85
N TYR A 61 0.82 -1.14 2.27
CA TYR A 61 0.23 -2.44 2.61
C TYR A 61 0.41 -3.45 1.47
N PHE A 62 0.03 -3.09 0.24
CA PHE A 62 0.14 -4.00 -0.91
C PHE A 62 1.60 -4.31 -1.29
N GLU A 63 2.52 -3.34 -1.15
CA GLU A 63 3.95 -3.58 -1.39
C GLU A 63 4.56 -4.52 -0.35
N ILE A 64 4.23 -4.33 0.93
CA ILE A 64 4.72 -5.18 2.03
C ILE A 64 4.15 -6.59 1.90
N SER A 65 2.84 -6.74 1.66
CA SER A 65 2.22 -8.07 1.45
C SER A 65 2.86 -8.78 0.26
N ALA A 66 3.17 -8.08 -0.83
CA ALA A 66 3.85 -8.65 -1.97
C ALA A 66 5.30 -9.04 -1.68
N LEU A 67 6.07 -8.20 -0.96
CA LEU A 67 7.43 -8.52 -0.52
C LEU A 67 7.44 -9.77 0.37
N ARG A 68 6.55 -9.83 1.35
CA ARG A 68 6.39 -10.99 2.24
C ARG A 68 6.03 -12.25 1.45
N ALA A 69 5.22 -12.13 0.41
CA ALA A 69 4.88 -13.27 -0.43
C ALA A 69 6.08 -13.80 -1.24
N TYR A 70 7.03 -12.95 -1.61
CA TYR A 70 8.24 -13.37 -2.32
C TYR A 70 9.34 -13.89 -1.39
N TYR A 71 9.48 -13.28 -0.21
CA TYR A 71 10.68 -13.46 0.60
C TYR A 71 10.43 -13.83 2.07
N GLY A 72 9.18 -13.81 2.55
CA GLY A 72 8.83 -14.03 3.95
C GLY A 72 8.89 -15.48 4.43
N PHE A 73 9.24 -16.43 3.55
CA PHE A 73 9.38 -17.84 3.89
C PHE A 73 10.71 -18.36 3.35
N CYS A 74 11.36 -19.28 4.06
CA CYS A 74 12.60 -19.91 3.63
C CYS A 74 12.45 -21.43 3.54
N ASP A 75 13.17 -22.05 2.60
CA ASP A 75 13.34 -23.49 2.58
C ASP A 75 14.10 -23.92 3.85
N PRO A 76 13.54 -24.80 4.69
CA PRO A 76 14.19 -25.21 5.93
C PRO A 76 15.50 -25.98 5.71
N LYS A 77 15.76 -26.49 4.49
CA LYS A 77 16.98 -27.23 4.15
C LYS A 77 18.09 -26.34 3.60
N THR A 78 17.75 -25.31 2.82
CA THR A 78 18.74 -24.45 2.15
C THR A 78 18.80 -23.04 2.71
N GLY A 79 17.82 -22.63 3.53
CA GLY A 79 17.68 -21.26 4.03
C GLY A 79 17.28 -20.25 2.96
N THR A 80 17.09 -20.69 1.70
CA THR A 80 16.79 -19.78 0.59
C THR A 80 15.32 -19.36 0.60
N PRO A 81 15.00 -18.09 0.30
CA PRO A 81 13.62 -17.65 0.23
C PRO A 81 12.76 -18.47 -0.75
N ILE A 82 11.56 -18.85 -0.32
CA ILE A 82 10.54 -19.52 -1.12
C ILE A 82 9.38 -18.55 -1.34
N LYS A 83 9.02 -18.40 -2.61
CA LYS A 83 7.84 -17.66 -3.04
C LYS A 83 6.54 -18.38 -2.65
N ASN A 84 5.64 -17.70 -1.95
CA ASN A 84 4.28 -18.14 -1.70
C ASN A 84 3.38 -17.79 -2.90
N ASN A 85 3.18 -18.77 -3.79
CA ASN A 85 2.39 -18.58 -5.01
C ASN A 85 0.89 -18.39 -4.74
N GLU A 86 0.35 -18.88 -3.62
CA GLU A 86 -1.06 -18.73 -3.28
C GLU A 86 -1.36 -17.28 -2.86
N VAL A 87 -0.54 -16.72 -1.96
CA VAL A 87 -0.61 -15.31 -1.56
C VAL A 87 -0.51 -14.40 -2.78
N LEU A 88 0.41 -14.69 -3.71
CA LEU A 88 0.55 -13.90 -4.94
C LEU A 88 -0.62 -14.06 -5.90
N ALA A 89 -1.20 -15.25 -6.01
CA ALA A 89 -2.41 -15.45 -6.81
C ALA A 89 -3.59 -14.64 -6.26
N THR A 90 -3.75 -14.61 -4.93
CA THR A 90 -4.75 -13.79 -4.25
C THR A 90 -4.49 -12.30 -4.46
N LEU A 91 -3.27 -11.81 -4.20
CA LEU A 91 -2.89 -10.42 -4.47
C LEU A 91 -3.15 -10.02 -5.93
N ASN A 92 -2.85 -10.91 -6.89
CA ASN A 92 -3.01 -10.64 -8.32
C ASN A 92 -4.46 -10.44 -8.78
N ARG A 93 -5.46 -10.73 -7.93
CA ARG A 93 -6.85 -10.31 -8.15
C ARG A 93 -7.03 -8.79 -7.97
N TYR A 94 -6.24 -8.18 -7.09
CA TYR A 94 -6.41 -6.79 -6.67
C TYR A 94 -5.31 -5.85 -7.18
N VAL A 95 -4.06 -6.32 -7.18
CA VAL A 95 -2.86 -5.59 -7.59
C VAL A 95 -1.97 -6.45 -8.49
N GLY A 96 -1.42 -5.86 -9.55
CA GLY A 96 -0.30 -6.48 -10.25
C GLY A 96 1.00 -6.22 -9.49
N VAL A 97 1.85 -7.24 -9.41
CA VAL A 97 3.13 -7.18 -8.68
C VAL A 97 4.28 -7.22 -9.68
N PHE A 98 5.21 -6.26 -9.57
CA PHE A 98 6.41 -6.18 -10.40
C PHE A 98 7.66 -6.16 -9.52
N LEU A 99 8.47 -7.21 -9.64
CA LEU A 99 9.80 -7.25 -9.04
C LEU A 99 10.79 -6.53 -9.94
N LYS A 100 11.59 -5.64 -9.36
CA LYS A 100 12.65 -4.98 -10.12
C LYS A 100 13.88 -5.90 -10.15
N GLN A 101 14.22 -6.40 -11.34
CA GLN A 101 15.30 -7.39 -11.54
C GLN A 101 16.66 -6.99 -10.92
N ASN A 102 16.93 -5.68 -10.81
CA ASN A 102 18.20 -5.16 -10.29
C ASN A 102 18.10 -4.67 -8.82
N LYS A 103 16.97 -4.89 -8.15
CA LYS A 103 16.69 -4.51 -6.77
C LYS A 103 15.76 -5.54 -6.12
N PRO A 104 16.31 -6.66 -5.60
CA PRO A 104 15.50 -7.75 -5.06
C PRO A 104 14.69 -7.34 -3.81
N ASP A 105 15.13 -6.30 -3.11
CA ASP A 105 14.44 -5.64 -1.99
C ASP A 105 13.28 -4.73 -2.42
N TYR A 106 13.07 -4.54 -3.73
CA TYR A 106 12.11 -3.59 -4.26
C TYR A 106 11.00 -4.28 -5.08
N VAL A 107 9.79 -4.23 -4.52
CA VAL A 107 8.55 -4.55 -5.22
C VAL A 107 7.80 -3.27 -5.54
N SER A 108 7.31 -3.17 -6.78
CA SER A 108 6.30 -2.19 -7.15
C SER A 108 4.98 -2.89 -7.39
N THR A 109 3.88 -2.21 -7.11
CA THR A 109 2.54 -2.70 -7.41
C THR A 109 1.80 -1.75 -8.33
N PHE A 110 0.76 -2.24 -9.02
CA PHE A 110 -0.18 -1.41 -9.77
C PHE A 110 -1.61 -1.91 -9.59
N GLY A 111 -2.58 -1.00 -9.58
CA GLY A 111 -3.98 -1.37 -9.36
C GLY A 111 -4.57 -2.23 -10.48
N ARG A 112 -5.17 -3.37 -10.12
CA ARG A 112 -6.06 -4.16 -11.00
C ARG A 112 -7.52 -3.94 -10.65
N HIS A 113 -7.84 -3.96 -9.36
CA HIS A 113 -9.16 -3.62 -8.83
C HIS A 113 -9.45 -2.12 -8.99
N ILE A 114 -10.70 -1.75 -9.26
CA ILE A 114 -11.08 -0.37 -9.59
C ILE A 114 -10.76 0.61 -8.47
N ILE A 115 -11.07 0.25 -7.22
CA ILE A 115 -10.74 1.07 -6.03
C ILE A 115 -9.23 1.26 -5.90
N ILE A 116 -8.44 0.21 -6.16
CA ILE A 116 -6.97 0.29 -6.03
C ILE A 116 -6.36 1.13 -7.16
N LYS A 117 -6.88 1.04 -8.39
CA LYS A 117 -6.48 1.93 -9.49
C LYS A 117 -6.67 3.38 -9.09
N GLN A 118 -7.84 3.71 -8.57
CA GLN A 118 -8.18 5.06 -8.16
C GLN A 118 -7.34 5.53 -6.96
N LEU A 119 -7.09 4.67 -5.98
CA LEU A 119 -6.19 4.93 -4.86
C LEU A 119 -4.79 5.30 -5.38
N TYR A 120 -4.27 4.54 -6.34
CA TYR A 120 -2.93 4.74 -6.86
C TYR A 120 -2.84 6.01 -7.71
N GLU A 121 -3.89 6.35 -8.45
CA GLU A 121 -4.00 7.61 -9.18
C GLU A 121 -4.01 8.81 -8.22
N LEU A 122 -4.84 8.77 -7.18
CA LEU A 122 -4.92 9.82 -6.15
C LEU A 122 -3.60 9.98 -5.40
N ARG A 123 -2.98 8.87 -4.97
CA ARG A 123 -1.66 8.88 -4.34
C ARG A 123 -0.59 9.46 -5.26
N ARG A 124 -0.58 9.08 -6.54
CA ARG A 124 0.39 9.59 -7.51
C ARG A 124 0.21 11.08 -7.79
N GLY A 125 -1.02 11.59 -7.76
CA GLY A 125 -1.27 13.03 -7.80
C GLY A 125 -0.70 13.75 -6.57
N ASN A 126 -0.73 13.07 -5.42
CA ASN A 126 -0.20 13.52 -4.14
C ASN A 126 1.30 13.21 -3.97
N THR A 127 2.14 13.83 -4.80
CA THR A 127 3.61 13.71 -4.71
C THR A 127 4.22 14.89 -3.95
N HIS A 128 5.52 14.82 -3.61
CA HIS A 128 6.24 15.87 -2.87
C HIS A 128 6.05 17.30 -3.42
N HIS A 129 5.72 17.45 -4.70
CA HIS A 129 5.56 18.75 -5.37
C HIS A 129 4.10 19.23 -5.47
N TYR A 130 3.12 18.35 -5.28
CA TYR A 130 1.70 18.68 -5.48
C TYR A 130 0.84 18.15 -4.33
N PRO A 131 0.16 19.03 -3.56
CA PRO A 131 -0.75 18.59 -2.52
C PRO A 131 -1.94 17.86 -3.14
N LEU A 132 -2.45 16.84 -2.44
CA LEU A 132 -3.72 16.20 -2.79
C LEU A 132 -4.84 17.24 -2.97
N SER A 133 -5.42 17.28 -4.18
CA SER A 133 -6.48 18.23 -4.54
C SER A 133 -7.78 17.87 -3.86
N ILE A 134 -8.16 18.65 -2.85
CA ILE A 134 -9.41 18.52 -2.10
C ILE A 134 -10.19 19.83 -2.16
N MET A 135 -11.50 19.70 -2.36
CA MET A 135 -12.47 20.79 -2.24
C MET A 135 -13.57 20.45 -1.23
N SER A 136 -14.27 21.46 -0.75
CA SER A 136 -15.48 21.31 0.05
C SER A 136 -16.70 21.53 -0.85
N SER A 137 -17.59 20.55 -0.93
CA SER A 137 -18.84 20.62 -1.70
C SER A 137 -20.07 20.85 -0.83
N SER A 138 -19.94 20.75 0.49
CA SER A 138 -21.01 21.01 1.46
C SER A 138 -20.47 21.68 2.73
N GLN A 139 -21.38 22.18 3.57
CA GLN A 139 -21.05 22.70 4.90
C GLN A 139 -20.88 21.59 5.95
N GLU A 140 -21.29 20.36 5.62
CA GLU A 140 -21.22 19.19 6.51
C GLU A 140 -19.85 18.52 6.40
N LEU A 141 -18.85 19.10 7.05
CA LEU A 141 -17.49 18.55 7.08
C LEU A 141 -17.32 17.54 8.23
N PRO A 142 -16.50 16.47 8.06
CA PRO A 142 -15.67 16.17 6.88
C PRO A 142 -16.35 15.47 5.69
N GLU A 143 -17.61 15.03 5.81
CA GLU A 143 -18.30 14.27 4.75
C GLU A 143 -18.42 15.04 3.42
N GLY A 144 -18.45 16.37 3.49
CA GLY A 144 -18.46 17.29 2.36
C GLY A 144 -17.13 17.47 1.63
N PHE A 145 -16.04 16.83 2.06
CA PHE A 145 -14.78 16.88 1.32
C PHE A 145 -14.82 15.97 0.09
N GLN A 146 -14.30 16.46 -1.03
CA GLN A 146 -14.22 15.74 -2.29
C GLN A 146 -12.81 15.81 -2.88
N PHE A 147 -12.33 14.70 -3.43
CA PHE A 147 -11.14 14.67 -4.27
C PHE A 147 -11.44 15.21 -5.66
N VAL A 148 -10.50 15.96 -6.22
CA VAL A 148 -10.55 16.43 -7.61
C VAL A 148 -9.53 15.63 -8.42
N ILE A 149 -10.01 14.72 -9.28
CA ILE A 149 -9.15 13.80 -10.04
C ILE A 149 -8.84 14.37 -11.43
N GLN A 150 -9.85 14.89 -12.12
CA GLN A 150 -9.77 15.57 -13.42
C GLN A 150 -10.85 16.64 -13.47
N SER A 151 -10.77 17.56 -14.44
CA SER A 151 -11.82 18.56 -14.67
C SER A 151 -13.19 17.88 -14.78
N ASN A 152 -14.07 18.11 -13.79
CA ASN A 152 -15.42 17.56 -13.63
C ASN A 152 -15.56 16.13 -13.07
N ASN A 153 -14.48 15.49 -12.61
CA ASN A 153 -14.60 14.23 -11.87
C ASN A 153 -14.24 14.43 -10.40
N VAL A 154 -15.27 14.39 -9.54
CA VAL A 154 -15.16 14.54 -8.09
C VAL A 154 -15.57 13.27 -7.38
N VAL A 155 -14.91 12.98 -6.27
CA VAL A 155 -15.13 11.74 -5.51
C VAL A 155 -15.26 12.09 -4.04
N PRO A 156 -16.36 11.70 -3.37
CA PRO A 156 -16.52 11.93 -1.93
C PRO A 156 -15.37 11.28 -1.15
N ALA A 157 -14.59 12.12 -0.46
CA ALA A 157 -13.27 11.74 0.02
C ALA A 157 -13.34 10.62 1.08
N LEU A 158 -14.16 10.84 2.11
CA LEU A 158 -14.31 9.86 3.19
C LEU A 158 -14.99 8.58 2.73
N THR A 159 -16.00 8.67 1.85
CA THR A 159 -16.64 7.47 1.28
C THR A 159 -15.63 6.59 0.57
N PHE A 160 -14.82 7.18 -0.31
CA PHE A 160 -13.77 6.44 -1.02
C PHE A 160 -12.72 5.83 -0.09
N CYS A 161 -12.29 6.56 0.94
CA CYS A 161 -11.33 6.04 1.91
C CYS A 161 -11.92 4.88 2.74
N ARG A 162 -13.21 4.94 3.11
CA ARG A 162 -13.91 3.84 3.80
C ARG A 162 -14.02 2.60 2.91
N GLU A 163 -14.39 2.77 1.65
CA GLU A 163 -14.43 1.67 0.68
C GLU A 163 -13.05 1.05 0.46
N THR A 164 -12.02 1.88 0.39
CA THR A 164 -10.62 1.42 0.32
C THR A 164 -10.23 0.62 1.56
N MET A 165 -10.59 1.09 2.75
CA MET A 165 -10.31 0.38 4.01
C MET A 165 -11.04 -0.97 4.08
N MET A 166 -12.31 -1.01 3.67
CA MET A 166 -13.08 -2.26 3.61
C MET A 166 -12.43 -3.27 2.67
N LEU A 167 -11.96 -2.81 1.50
CA LEU A 167 -11.25 -3.65 0.55
C LEU A 167 -9.92 -4.16 1.12
N ILE A 168 -9.14 -3.31 1.80
CA ILE A 168 -7.90 -3.74 2.46
C ILE A 168 -8.19 -4.84 3.49
N GLN A 169 -9.22 -4.68 4.31
CA GLN A 169 -9.62 -5.69 5.30
C GLN A 169 -10.11 -6.99 4.64
N GLU A 170 -10.79 -6.91 3.50
CA GLU A 170 -11.15 -8.09 2.73
C GLU A 170 -9.92 -8.83 2.24
N VAL A 171 -8.99 -8.11 1.59
CA VAL A 171 -7.73 -8.67 1.11
C VAL A 171 -6.94 -9.29 2.26
N ASP A 172 -6.79 -8.58 3.39
CA ASP A 172 -6.05 -9.07 4.56
C ASP A 172 -6.61 -10.40 5.08
N ARG A 173 -7.93 -10.50 5.23
CA ARG A 173 -8.60 -11.75 5.62
C ARG A 173 -8.36 -12.89 4.64
N GLU A 174 -8.32 -12.60 3.33
CA GLU A 174 -8.02 -13.63 2.33
C GLU A 174 -6.55 -14.05 2.40
N LEU A 175 -5.61 -13.12 2.57
CA LEU A 175 -4.19 -13.43 2.67
C LEU A 175 -3.85 -14.25 3.92
N GLN A 176 -4.51 -13.98 5.05
CA GLN A 176 -4.35 -14.73 6.30
C GLN A 176 -4.70 -16.22 6.17
N GLN A 177 -5.43 -16.64 5.13
CA GLN A 177 -5.71 -18.06 4.87
C GLN A 177 -4.51 -18.81 4.26
N HIS A 178 -3.52 -18.08 3.77
CA HIS A 178 -2.37 -18.61 3.03
C HIS A 178 -1.02 -18.33 3.70
N PHE A 179 -1.03 -17.61 4.83
CA PHE A 179 0.14 -17.33 5.66
C PHE A 179 0.28 -18.30 6.83
#